data_AF-A0A4Q5KAF1-F1
#
_entry.id   AF-A0A4Q5KAF1-F1
#
_cell.length_a   1.000
_cell.length_b   1.000
_cell.length_c   1.000
_cell.angle_alpha   90.00
_cell.angle_beta   90.00
_cell.angle_gamma   90.00
#
_symmetry.space_group_name_H-M   'P 1'
#
loop_
_entity.id
_entity.type
_entity.pdbx_description
1 polymer ?
#
loop_
_entity_poly.entity_id
_entity_poly.type
_entity_poly.pdbx_seq_one_letter_code
_entity_poly.pdbx_strand_id
1 'polypeptide(L)'
;MTITKTVRLGRPPVLNPKPPAQRTRESKQRSKAKGCVDYNLIVDPMIDELFNQLRHDAGFGPREKSQFFAALILRVSNKPWLGPKFSLPIEVGV
;
A
#
# COMPACT_ATOMS: atom_id res chain seq x y z
N MET A 1 5.34 34.08 -30.50
CA MET A 1 4.43 33.34 -29.61
C MET A 1 5.24 32.81 -28.44
N THR A 2 5.13 33.45 -27.28
CA THR A 2 5.96 33.19 -26.10
C THR A 2 5.28 32.14 -25.21
N ILE A 3 5.92 31.00 -25.03
CA ILE A 3 5.39 29.87 -24.24
C ILE A 3 5.61 30.17 -22.74
N THR A 4 4.56 30.61 -22.05
CA THR A 4 4.55 30.73 -20.59
C THR A 4 4.55 29.33 -19.96
N LYS A 5 5.71 28.85 -19.52
CA LYS A 5 5.84 27.66 -18.67
C LYS A 5 5.15 27.93 -17.34
N THR A 6 4.01 27.28 -17.09
CA THR A 6 3.32 27.26 -15.80
C THR A 6 4.20 26.57 -14.76
N VAL A 7 4.83 27.36 -13.87
CA VAL A 7 5.56 26.86 -12.71
C VAL A 7 4.54 26.26 -11.74
N ARG A 8 4.55 24.93 -11.60
CA ARG A 8 3.77 24.26 -10.54
C ARG A 8 4.30 24.77 -9.20
N LEU A 9 3.47 25.50 -8.44
CA LEU A 9 3.74 25.92 -7.05
C LEU A 9 3.81 24.67 -6.15
N GLY A 10 4.92 23.94 -6.26
CA GLY A 10 5.27 22.84 -5.37
C GLY A 10 5.74 23.37 -4.01
N ARG A 11 5.57 22.56 -2.96
CA ARG A 11 6.05 22.82 -1.61
C ARG A 11 7.46 23.47 -1.61
N PRO A 12 7.72 24.40 -0.67
CA PRO A 12 9.03 25.03 -0.56
C PRO A 12 10.14 23.97 -0.52
N PRO A 13 11.25 24.18 -1.23
CA PRO A 13 12.34 23.22 -1.29
C PRO A 13 12.86 22.95 0.12
N VAL A 14 12.92 21.67 0.49
CA VAL A 14 13.45 21.27 1.80
C VAL A 14 14.96 21.43 1.75
N LEU A 15 15.48 22.49 2.37
CA LEU A 15 16.91 22.65 2.63
C LEU A 15 17.38 21.46 3.48
N ASN A 16 18.40 20.74 2.99
CA ASN A 16 18.94 19.51 3.58
C ASN A 16 17.91 18.37 3.69
N PRO A 17 17.53 17.74 2.56
CA PRO A 17 16.67 16.57 2.61
C PRO A 17 17.37 15.46 3.39
N LYS A 18 16.72 14.98 4.45
CA LYS A 18 17.20 13.81 5.20
C LYS A 18 17.51 12.65 4.23
N PRO A 19 18.65 11.97 4.39
CA PRO A 19 19.00 10.86 3.53
C PRO A 19 17.92 9.77 3.57
N PRO A 20 17.68 9.06 2.44
CA PRO A 20 16.59 8.08 2.31
C PRO A 20 16.58 7.04 3.44
N ALA A 21 17.76 6.54 3.84
CA ALA A 21 17.90 5.57 4.92
C ALA A 21 17.36 6.09 6.27
N GLN A 22 17.58 7.37 6.57
CA GLN A 22 17.15 8.00 7.81
C GLN A 22 15.63 8.22 7.82
N ARG A 23 15.05 8.58 6.66
CA ARG A 23 13.58 8.66 6.48
C ARG A 23 12.90 7.32 6.68
N THR A 24 13.46 6.25 6.12
CA THR A 24 12.93 4.88 6.28
C THR A 24 13.00 4.43 7.74
N ARG A 25 14.10 4.72 8.45
CA ARG A 25 14.25 4.39 9.88
C ARG A 25 13.23 5.12 10.76
N GLU A 26 13.05 6.42 10.54
CA GLU A 26 12.04 7.21 11.26
C GLU A 26 10.61 6.71 10.98
N SER A 27 10.32 6.31 9.74
CA SER A 27 9.02 5.73 9.40
C SER A 27 8.77 4.42 10.16
N LYS A 28 9.77 3.52 10.19
CA LYS A 28 9.67 2.26 10.94
C LYS A 28 9.51 2.49 12.45
N GLN A 29 10.24 3.46 13.02
CA GLN A 29 10.08 3.82 14.43
C GLN A 29 8.69 4.38 14.74
N ARG A 30 8.12 5.23 13.88
CA ARG A 30 6.75 5.74 14.05
C ARG A 30 5.71 4.63 13.97
N SER A 31 5.87 3.67 13.04
CA SER A 31 4.97 2.51 12.94
C SER A 31 5.04 1.65 14.20
N LYS A 32 6.25 1.36 14.72
CA LYS A 32 6.42 0.62 15.98
C LYS A 32 5.81 1.35 17.18
N ALA A 33 5.97 2.67 17.27
CA ALA A 33 5.38 3.47 18.34
C ALA A 33 3.84 3.46 18.34
N LYS A 34 3.21 3.20 17.18
CA LYS A 34 1.77 2.99 17.03
C LYS A 34 1.33 1.55 17.29
N GLY A 35 2.25 0.66 17.67
CA GLY A 35 1.97 -0.77 17.87
C GLY A 35 1.78 -1.55 16.57
N CYS A 36 2.17 -1.00 15.41
CA CYS A 36 2.08 -1.70 14.14
C CYS A 36 3.19 -2.77 14.04
N VAL A 37 2.81 -3.99 13.66
CA VAL A 37 3.72 -5.12 13.42
C VAL A 37 3.88 -5.30 11.90
N ASP A 38 5.13 -5.32 11.43
CA ASP A 38 5.44 -5.58 10.02
C ASP A 38 5.51 -7.09 9.79
N TYR A 39 4.77 -7.58 8.80
CA TYR A 39 4.85 -8.97 8.32
C TYR A 39 5.54 -8.99 6.97
N ASN A 40 6.61 -9.80 6.85
CA ASN A 40 7.26 -10.08 5.57
C ASN A 40 6.77 -11.43 5.07
N LEU A 41 6.08 -11.43 3.93
CA LEU A 41 5.61 -12.63 3.26
C LEU A 41 6.52 -12.91 2.06
N ILE A 42 7.06 -14.13 1.99
CA ILE A 42 7.75 -14.64 0.80
C ILE A 42 6.75 -15.51 0.06
N VAL A 43 6.52 -15.20 -1.21
CA VAL A 43 5.48 -15.82 -2.03
C VAL A 43 6.12 -16.33 -3.32
N ASP A 44 5.66 -17.48 -3.81
CA ASP A 44 6.07 -18.02 -5.10
C ASP A 44 5.71 -17.05 -6.24
N PRO A 45 6.54 -16.92 -7.29
CA PRO A 45 6.27 -16.03 -8.42
C PRO A 45 4.90 -16.24 -9.08
N MET A 46 4.45 -17.49 -9.23
CA MET A 46 3.15 -17.78 -9.84
C MET A 46 1.99 -17.30 -8.97
N ILE A 47 2.16 -17.39 -7.66
CA ILE A 47 1.17 -16.91 -6.69
C ILE A 47 1.18 -15.38 -6.62
N ASP A 48 2.33 -14.72 -6.85
CA ASP A 48 2.40 -13.26 -6.91
C ASP A 48 1.55 -12.69 -8.06
N GLU A 49 1.59 -13.30 -9.23
CA GLU A 49 0.75 -12.91 -10.37
C GLU A 49 -0.74 -13.04 -10.05
N LEU A 50 -1.14 -14.16 -9.43
CA LEU A 50 -2.51 -14.38 -8.98
C LEU A 50 -2.95 -13.30 -7.98
N PHE A 51 -2.12 -12.99 -6.97
CA PHE A 51 -2.45 -11.93 -6.02
C PHE A 51 -2.52 -10.55 -6.66
N ASN A 52 -1.70 -10.27 -7.66
CA ASN A 52 -1.75 -9.02 -8.40
C ASN A 52 -3.05 -8.88 -9.21
N GLN A 53 -3.55 -9.98 -9.79
CA GLN A 53 -4.85 -10.03 -10.46
C GLN A 53 -5.99 -9.83 -9.45
N LEU A 54 -6.03 -10.61 -8.37
CA LEU A 54 -7.07 -10.50 -7.33
C LEU A 54 -7.09 -9.10 -6.69
N ARG A 55 -5.92 -8.48 -6.50
CA ARG A 55 -5.82 -7.10 -6.01
C ARG A 55 -6.48 -6.12 -6.97
N HIS A 56 -6.23 -6.28 -8.27
CA HIS A 56 -6.81 -5.43 -9.30
C HIS A 56 -8.33 -5.59 -9.35
N ASP A 57 -8.82 -6.83 -9.33
CA ASP A 57 -10.25 -7.15 -9.36
C ASP A 57 -10.98 -6.64 -8.11
N ALA A 58 -10.31 -6.68 -6.97
CA ALA A 58 -10.78 -6.11 -5.72
C ALA A 58 -10.76 -4.56 -5.69
N GLY A 59 -10.27 -3.90 -6.74
CA GLY A 59 -10.26 -2.44 -6.87
C GLY A 59 -9.10 -1.72 -6.16
N PHE A 60 -8.09 -2.45 -5.69
CA PHE A 60 -6.90 -1.84 -5.07
C PHE A 60 -5.88 -1.38 -6.11
N GLY A 61 -5.22 -0.26 -5.86
CA GLY A 61 -4.18 0.30 -6.71
C GLY A 61 -2.83 -0.44 -6.59
N PRO A 62 -1.90 -0.23 -7.55
CA PRO A 62 -0.59 -0.91 -7.59
C PRO A 62 0.31 -0.61 -6.37
N ARG A 63 0.05 0.52 -5.68
CA ARG A 63 0.77 0.91 -4.46
C ARG A 63 0.11 0.39 -3.18
N GLU A 64 -1.03 -0.28 -3.29
CA GLU A 64 -1.85 -0.72 -2.16
C GLU A 64 -1.73 -2.23 -1.90
N LYS A 65 -0.67 -2.86 -2.39
CA LYS A 65 -0.41 -4.30 -2.21
C LYS A 65 -0.46 -4.73 -0.75
N SER A 66 0.16 -3.97 0.16
CA SER A 66 0.12 -4.26 1.60
C SER A 66 -1.28 -4.12 2.21
N GLN A 67 -2.07 -3.15 1.73
CA GLN A 67 -3.46 -2.96 2.20
C GLN A 67 -4.34 -4.11 1.73
N PHE A 68 -4.19 -4.54 0.49
CA PHE A 68 -4.89 -5.71 -0.05
C PHE A 68 -4.60 -6.98 0.74
N PHE A 69 -3.32 -7.26 1.05
CA PHE A 69 -2.98 -8.43 1.88
C PHE A 69 -3.53 -8.33 3.29
N ALA A 70 -3.47 -7.16 3.92
CA ALA A 70 -4.07 -6.96 5.24
C ALA A 70 -5.59 -7.20 5.20
N ALA A 71 -6.26 -6.67 4.18
CA ALA A 71 -7.69 -6.82 3.98
C ALA A 71 -8.08 -8.28 3.73
N LEU A 72 -7.31 -9.00 2.90
CA LEU A 72 -7.48 -10.43 2.64
C LEU A 72 -7.33 -11.27 3.91
N ILE A 73 -6.26 -11.06 4.68
CA ILE A 73 -6.01 -11.78 5.94
C ILE A 73 -7.13 -11.52 6.95
N LEU A 74 -7.56 -10.27 7.10
CA LEU A 74 -8.64 -9.91 8.01
C LEU A 74 -9.98 -10.52 7.57
N ARG A 75 -10.27 -10.51 6.26
CA ARG A 75 -11.48 -11.13 5.69
C ARG A 75 -11.51 -12.64 5.96
N VAL A 76 -10.41 -13.35 5.69
CA VAL A 76 -10.28 -14.79 6.00
C VAL A 76 -10.38 -15.06 7.51
N SER A 77 -9.84 -14.17 8.34
CA SER A 77 -9.92 -14.27 9.80
C SER A 77 -11.27 -13.83 10.39
N ASN A 78 -12.25 -13.51 9.55
CA ASN A 78 -13.55 -12.94 9.91
C ASN A 78 -13.46 -11.72 10.84
N LYS A 79 -12.44 -10.89 10.65
CA LYS A 79 -12.22 -9.63 11.36
C LYS A 79 -12.66 -8.45 10.49
N PRO A 80 -13.16 -7.37 11.10
CA PRO A 80 -13.59 -6.20 10.35
C PRO A 80 -12.40 -5.50 9.68
N TRP A 81 -12.54 -5.19 8.39
CA TRP A 81 -11.62 -4.34 7.65
C TRP A 81 -12.04 -2.88 7.76
N LEU A 82 -11.12 -2.00 8.17
CA LEU A 82 -11.36 -0.57 8.38
C LEU A 82 -10.98 0.30 7.16
N GLY A 83 -10.50 -0.31 6.08
CA GLY A 83 -10.14 0.38 4.85
C GLY A 83 -11.29 0.44 3.83
N PRO A 84 -11.00 0.76 2.56
CA PRO A 84 -12.01 0.83 1.52
C PRO A 84 -12.72 -0.52 1.35
N LYS A 85 -14.03 -0.46 1.08
CA LYS A 85 -14.82 -1.65 0.75
C LYS A 85 -14.23 -2.30 -0.49
N PHE A 86 -14.04 -3.61 -0.44
CA PHE A 86 -13.55 -4.39 -1.57
C PHE A 86 -14.35 -5.69 -1.64
N SER A 87 -14.48 -6.23 -2.85
CA SER A 87 -15.06 -7.55 -3.09
C SER A 87 -13.97 -8.48 -3.59
N LEU A 88 -13.94 -9.72 -3.13
CA LEU A 88 -13.06 -10.74 -3.68
C LEU A 88 -13.87 -11.63 -4.62
N PRO A 89 -13.36 -11.96 -5.82
CA PRO A 89 -14.04 -12.86 -6.75
C PRO A 89 -14.08 -14.33 -6.27
N ILE A 90 -13.65 -14.63 -5.04
CA ILE A 90 -13.64 -15.97 -4.44
C ILE A 90 -15.04 -16.34 -3.89
N GLU A 91 -16.04 -15.46 -4.00
CA GLU A 91 -17.43 -15.82 -3.69
C GLU A 91 -18.01 -16.75 -4.77
N VAL A 92 -17.60 -18.03 -4.74
CA VAL A 92 -18.27 -19.12 -5.45
C VAL A 92 -18.61 -20.23 -4.42
N GLY A 93 -19.88 -20.27 -3.99
CA GLY A 93 -20.49 -21.28 -3.11
C GLY A 93 -20.20 -21.03 -1.62
N VAL A 94 -21.17 -20.91 -0.72
CA VAL A 94 -22.54 -21.46 -0.59
C VAL A 94 -23.39 -20.45 0.18
#